data_AF-A0A7X7D7T8-F1
#
_entry.id   AF-A0A7X7D7T8-F1
#
_cell.length_a   1.000
_cell.length_b   1.000
_cell.length_c   1.000
_cell.angle_alpha   90.00
_cell.angle_beta   90.00
_cell.angle_gamma   90.00
#
_symmetry.space_group_name_H-M   'P 1'
#
loop_
_entity.id
_entity.type
_entity.pdbx_description
1 polymer ?
#
loop_
_entity_poly.entity_id
_entity_poly.type
_entity_poly.pdbx_seq_one_letter_code
_entity_poly.pdbx_strand_id
1 'polypeptide(L)'
;MAAALDPVRLAELVDLAERPRVDGWSLRAALCRYAQPQPERAGALLSLIRRIEATFAQNLAELRSDGPDLLRQAEDLRSPEDIADDIPLLVALMAISAEIDALGTNVAAWAVDREGDRPDEAIDAVTDHATTALNRLGVPEEAPPPRGARGRG
;
A
#
# COMPACT_ATOMS: atom_id res chain seq x y z
N MET A 1 8.27 -11.48 2.25
CA MET A 1 9.70 -11.07 2.20
C MET A 1 10.10 -10.13 3.34
N ALA A 2 9.19 -9.73 4.24
CA ALA A 2 9.45 -8.67 5.22
C ALA A 2 10.00 -9.11 6.59
N ALA A 3 10.08 -10.41 6.90
CA ALA A 3 10.45 -10.91 8.24
C ALA A 3 11.88 -10.59 8.72
N ALA A 4 12.68 -9.84 7.95
CA ALA A 4 14.05 -9.44 8.27
C ALA A 4 14.23 -7.91 8.41
N LEU A 5 13.14 -7.14 8.47
CA LEU A 5 13.18 -5.70 8.70
C LEU A 5 12.84 -5.39 10.16
N ASP A 6 13.62 -4.52 10.77
CA ASP A 6 13.45 -4.00 12.13
C ASP A 6 13.33 -2.47 12.03
N PRO A 7 12.37 -1.82 12.72
CA PRO A 7 11.34 -2.36 13.61
C PRO A 7 10.25 -3.17 12.89
N VAL A 8 9.46 -3.95 13.65
CA VAL A 8 8.31 -4.73 13.13
C VAL A 8 7.37 -3.86 12.30
N ARG A 9 7.14 -2.61 12.71
CA ARG A 9 6.30 -1.67 11.95
C ARG A 9 6.80 -1.42 10.53
N LEU A 10 8.11 -1.38 10.33
CA LEU A 10 8.70 -1.27 9.00
C LEU A 10 8.39 -2.50 8.15
N ALA A 11 8.51 -3.71 8.73
CA ALA A 11 8.15 -4.94 8.04
C ALA A 11 6.67 -4.96 7.63
N GLU A 12 5.77 -4.45 8.48
CA GLU A 12 4.34 -4.34 8.19
C GLU A 12 4.04 -3.40 7.01
N LEU A 13 4.68 -2.24 6.97
CA LEU A 13 4.47 -1.25 5.88
C LEU A 13 5.02 -1.72 4.54
N VAL A 14 6.03 -2.60 4.56
CA VAL A 14 6.62 -3.20 3.35
C VAL A 14 5.82 -4.43 2.87
N ASP A 15 5.16 -5.16 3.77
CA ASP A 15 4.29 -6.32 3.45
C ASP A 15 2.80 -5.95 3.48
N LEU A 16 2.49 -4.79 2.91
CA LEU A 16 1.21 -4.11 3.07
C LEU A 16 0.05 -5.01 2.66
N ALA A 17 0.16 -5.72 1.54
CA ALA A 17 -0.96 -6.44 0.99
C ALA A 17 -1.23 -7.80 1.66
N GLU A 18 -0.18 -8.53 2.05
CA GLU A 18 -0.30 -9.89 2.60
C GLU A 18 -0.31 -9.97 4.12
N ARG A 19 0.20 -8.97 4.85
CA ARG A 19 0.25 -9.09 6.31
C ARG A 19 -1.15 -9.35 6.90
N PRO A 20 -1.27 -10.29 7.85
CA PRO A 20 -2.52 -10.50 8.57
C PRO A 20 -2.96 -9.25 9.33
N ARG A 21 -4.27 -8.99 9.32
CA ARG A 21 -4.93 -7.92 10.07
C ARG A 21 -6.05 -8.54 10.93
N VAL A 22 -7.24 -7.93 10.94
CA VAL A 22 -8.41 -8.37 11.69
C VAL A 22 -8.78 -9.80 11.32
N ASP A 23 -8.92 -10.67 12.31
CA ASP A 23 -9.26 -12.10 12.17
C ASP A 23 -8.42 -12.86 11.12
N GLY A 24 -7.16 -12.47 10.97
CA GLY A 24 -6.23 -13.09 10.03
C GLY A 24 -6.43 -12.70 8.56
N TRP A 25 -7.35 -11.77 8.26
CA TRP A 25 -7.54 -11.26 6.91
C TRP A 25 -6.37 -10.38 6.49
N SER A 26 -5.80 -10.66 5.31
CA SER A 26 -4.91 -9.71 4.65
C SER A 26 -5.72 -8.67 3.87
N LEU A 27 -5.09 -7.54 3.53
CA LEU A 27 -5.74 -6.52 2.70
C LEU A 27 -6.09 -7.09 1.33
N ARG A 28 -5.23 -7.93 0.74
CA ARG A 28 -5.52 -8.61 -0.53
C ARG A 28 -6.75 -9.51 -0.43
N ALA A 29 -6.85 -10.34 0.61
CA ALA A 29 -8.01 -11.19 0.82
C ALA A 29 -9.30 -10.37 1.01
N ALA A 30 -9.21 -9.29 1.79
CA ALA A 30 -10.34 -8.40 2.03
C ALA A 30 -10.79 -7.69 0.74
N LEU A 31 -9.84 -7.24 -0.09
CA LEU A 31 -10.13 -6.63 -1.39
C LEU A 31 -10.75 -7.62 -2.38
N CYS A 32 -10.37 -8.90 -2.35
CA CYS A 32 -11.04 -9.93 -3.15
C CYS A 32 -12.53 -10.06 -2.80
N ARG A 33 -12.88 -9.93 -1.51
CA ARG A 33 -14.29 -9.93 -1.07
C ARG A 33 -14.99 -8.61 -1.43
N TYR A 34 -14.31 -7.48 -1.26
CA TYR A 34 -14.81 -6.15 -1.61
C TYR A 34 -15.09 -5.97 -3.11
N ALA A 35 -14.28 -6.59 -3.97
CA ALA A 35 -14.35 -6.46 -5.42
C ALA A 35 -15.69 -6.89 -6.04
N GLN A 36 -16.60 -7.51 -5.29
CA GLN A 36 -17.94 -7.85 -5.75
C GLN A 36 -18.95 -6.97 -4.99
N PRO A 37 -19.48 -5.88 -5.60
CA PRO A 37 -19.52 -5.54 -7.03
C PRO A 37 -18.52 -4.45 -7.49
N GLN A 38 -17.45 -4.15 -6.74
CA GLN A 38 -16.54 -3.02 -7.01
C GLN A 38 -15.15 -3.42 -7.58
N PRO A 39 -15.04 -4.14 -8.72
CA PRO A 39 -13.76 -4.67 -9.18
C PRO A 39 -12.78 -3.56 -9.64
N GLU A 40 -13.28 -2.45 -10.18
CA GLU A 40 -12.45 -1.33 -10.62
C GLU A 40 -11.75 -0.65 -9.44
N ARG A 41 -12.49 -0.38 -8.35
CA ARG A 41 -11.94 0.21 -7.12
C ARG A 41 -10.89 -0.69 -6.48
N ALA A 42 -11.20 -1.98 -6.35
CA ALA A 42 -10.26 -2.96 -5.84
C ALA A 42 -8.99 -3.03 -6.70
N GLY A 43 -9.15 -3.01 -8.03
CA GLY A 43 -8.05 -3.03 -8.99
C GLY A 43 -7.17 -1.78 -8.91
N ALA A 44 -7.76 -0.60 -8.72
CA ALA A 44 -7.03 0.65 -8.56
C ALA A 44 -6.11 0.60 -7.32
N LEU A 45 -6.67 0.28 -6.16
CA LEU A 45 -5.90 0.19 -4.92
C LEU A 45 -4.80 -0.90 -4.98
N LEU A 46 -5.11 -2.08 -5.52
CA LEU A 46 -4.11 -3.14 -5.73
C LEU A 46 -2.98 -2.73 -6.68
N SER A 47 -3.24 -1.85 -7.63
CA SER A 47 -2.21 -1.34 -8.54
C SER A 47 -1.27 -0.37 -7.82
N LEU A 48 -1.79 0.50 -6.95
CA LEU A 48 -0.99 1.40 -6.12
C LEU A 48 -0.09 0.62 -5.15
N ILE A 49 -0.67 -0.35 -4.45
CA ILE A 49 0.06 -1.26 -3.56
C ILE A 49 1.22 -1.93 -4.29
N ARG A 50 0.99 -2.45 -5.51
CA ARG A 50 2.05 -3.09 -6.32
C ARG A 50 3.17 -2.12 -6.69
N ARG A 51 2.85 -0.87 -7.06
CA ARG A 51 3.86 0.17 -7.32
C ARG A 51 4.74 0.40 -6.09
N ILE A 52 4.11 0.56 -4.93
CA ILE A 52 4.79 0.80 -3.64
C ILE A 52 5.68 -0.39 -3.26
N GLU A 53 5.13 -1.61 -3.24
CA GLU A 53 5.87 -2.82 -2.88
C GLU A 53 7.04 -3.08 -3.84
N ALA A 54 6.87 -2.81 -5.14
CA ALA A 54 7.95 -2.90 -6.12
C ALA A 54 9.08 -1.90 -5.83
N THR A 55 8.74 -0.65 -5.47
CA THR A 55 9.75 0.35 -5.10
C THR A 55 10.47 -0.01 -3.80
N PHE A 56 9.78 -0.54 -2.78
CA PHE A 56 10.45 -1.05 -1.59
C PHE A 56 11.38 -2.21 -1.91
N ALA A 57 10.96 -3.15 -2.77
CA ALA A 57 11.78 -4.28 -3.16
C ALA A 57 13.09 -3.84 -3.85
N GLN A 58 13.03 -2.78 -4.67
CA GLN A 58 14.20 -2.19 -5.33
C GLN A 58 15.18 -1.54 -4.34
N ASN A 59 14.68 -1.04 -3.21
CA ASN A 59 15.45 -0.30 -2.20
C ASN A 59 15.66 -1.09 -0.90
N LEU A 60 15.56 -2.42 -0.95
CA LEU A 60 15.59 -3.27 0.24
C LEU A 60 16.89 -3.17 1.06
N ALA A 61 18.02 -2.87 0.41
CA ALA A 61 19.30 -2.68 1.10
C ALA A 61 19.28 -1.42 2.00
N GLU A 62 18.75 -0.31 1.49
CA GLU A 62 18.59 0.94 2.22
C GLU A 62 17.58 0.77 3.36
N LEU A 63 16.44 0.12 3.10
CA LEU A 63 15.45 -0.21 4.13
C LEU A 63 16.03 -1.05 5.28
N ARG A 64 17.03 -1.89 5.02
CA ARG A 64 17.70 -2.69 6.08
C ARG A 64 18.71 -1.87 6.88
N SER A 65 19.37 -0.91 6.24
CA SER A 65 20.39 -0.07 6.88
C SER A 65 19.75 1.07 7.66
N ASP A 66 18.90 1.83 6.98
CA ASP A 66 18.45 3.15 7.42
C ASP A 66 16.95 3.14 7.77
N GLY A 67 16.30 1.98 7.66
CA GLY A 67 14.87 1.76 7.87
C GLY A 67 14.29 2.38 9.14
N PRO A 68 14.90 2.20 10.33
CA PRO A 68 14.40 2.81 11.56
C PRO A 68 14.31 4.34 11.51
N ASP A 69 15.33 4.99 10.93
CA ASP A 69 15.37 6.45 10.82
C ASP A 69 14.43 6.98 9.72
N LEU A 70 14.30 6.24 8.62
CA LEU A 70 13.32 6.52 7.57
C LEU A 70 11.89 6.40 8.10
N LEU A 71 11.61 5.36 8.88
CA LEU A 71 10.30 5.14 9.49
C LEU A 71 9.95 6.26 10.47
N ARG A 72 10.88 6.63 11.36
CA ARG A 72 10.64 7.72 12.31
C ARG A 72 10.29 9.03 11.60
N GLN A 73 11.02 9.36 10.53
CA GLN A 73 10.71 10.54 9.71
C GLN A 73 9.33 10.45 9.04
N ALA A 74 8.92 9.25 8.61
CA ALA A 74 7.62 9.05 7.99
C ALA A 74 6.49 9.20 9.03
N GLU A 75 6.70 8.73 10.26
CA GLU A 75 5.75 8.87 11.37
C GLU A 75 5.62 10.33 11.86
N ASP A 76 6.64 11.16 11.63
CA ASP A 76 6.59 12.61 11.90
C ASP A 76 5.70 13.37 10.88
N LEU A 77 5.34 12.75 9.74
CA LEU A 77 4.42 13.33 8.76
C LEU A 77 2.96 13.10 9.18
N ARG A 78 2.14 14.16 9.16
CA ARG A 78 0.74 14.07 9.61
C ARG A 78 -0.21 13.59 8.51
N SER A 79 0.15 13.81 7.25
CA SER A 79 -0.62 13.38 6.08
C SER A 79 0.30 13.22 4.86
N PRO A 80 -0.05 12.36 3.88
CA PRO A 80 0.61 12.36 2.56
C PRO A 80 0.57 13.72 1.85
N GLU A 81 -0.38 14.60 2.19
CA GLU A 81 -0.41 15.98 1.71
C GLU A 81 0.76 16.82 2.22
N ASP A 82 1.33 16.47 3.39
CA ASP A 82 2.49 17.15 3.98
C ASP A 82 3.82 16.73 3.33
N ILE A 83 3.79 15.75 2.43
CA ILE A 83 5.00 15.35 1.70
C ILE A 83 5.44 16.55 0.88
N ALA A 84 6.56 17.18 1.24
CA ALA A 84 7.19 18.22 0.43
C ALA A 84 8.07 17.59 -0.65
N ASP A 85 8.44 18.37 -1.67
CA ASP A 85 9.21 17.87 -2.82
C ASP A 85 10.65 17.44 -2.44
N ASP A 86 11.15 17.86 -1.28
CA ASP A 86 12.47 17.53 -0.74
C ASP A 86 12.45 16.33 0.23
N ILE A 87 11.28 15.75 0.51
CA ILE A 87 11.19 14.56 1.37
C ILE A 87 11.79 13.34 0.65
N PRO A 88 12.65 12.55 1.33
CA PRO A 88 13.20 11.33 0.75
C PRO A 88 12.10 10.37 0.27
N LEU A 89 12.31 9.75 -0.89
CA LEU A 89 11.33 8.85 -1.53
C LEU A 89 10.81 7.77 -0.56
N LEU A 90 11.70 7.10 0.18
CA LEU A 90 11.30 6.02 1.08
C LEU A 90 10.51 6.52 2.29
N VAL A 91 10.78 7.74 2.78
CA VAL A 91 9.99 8.38 3.85
C VAL A 91 8.58 8.65 3.34
N ALA A 92 8.48 9.26 2.16
CA ALA A 92 7.19 9.55 1.51
C ALA A 92 6.38 8.27 1.25
N LEU A 93 7.02 7.20 0.76
CA LEU A 93 6.37 5.91 0.53
C LEU A 93 5.90 5.24 1.82
N MET A 94 6.65 5.33 2.92
CA MET A 94 6.22 4.80 4.21
C MET A 94 4.99 5.53 4.75
N ALA A 95 4.92 6.86 4.60
CA ALA A 95 3.75 7.65 4.98
C ALA A 95 2.51 7.26 4.17
N ILE A 96 2.64 7.09 2.85
CA ILE A 96 1.55 6.61 1.97
C ILE A 96 1.14 5.18 2.35
N SER A 97 2.10 4.28 2.60
CA SER A 97 1.81 2.93 3.08
C SER A 97 1.06 2.94 4.39
N ALA A 98 1.37 3.85 5.32
CA ALA A 98 0.70 3.93 6.62
C ALA A 98 -0.78 4.33 6.46
N GLU A 99 -1.11 5.24 5.54
CA GLU A 99 -2.50 5.60 5.23
C GLU A 99 -3.26 4.40 4.63
N ILE A 100 -2.67 3.71 3.64
CA ILE A 100 -3.27 2.51 3.05
C ILE A 100 -3.38 1.39 4.09
N ASP A 101 -2.44 1.29 5.02
CA ASP A 101 -2.45 0.29 6.08
C ASP A 101 -3.61 0.49 7.06
N ALA A 102 -3.89 1.75 7.42
CA ALA A 102 -5.06 2.13 8.21
C ALA A 102 -6.36 1.79 7.46
N LEU A 103 -6.46 2.15 6.18
CA LEU A 103 -7.58 1.73 5.32
C LEU A 103 -7.70 0.21 5.30
N GLY A 104 -6.60 -0.52 5.20
CA GLY A 104 -6.61 -1.96 5.11
C GLY A 104 -7.16 -2.65 6.36
N THR A 105 -7.01 -2.02 7.52
CA THR A 105 -7.66 -2.48 8.76
C THR A 105 -9.17 -2.32 8.67
N ASN A 106 -9.66 -1.20 8.15
CA ASN A 106 -11.10 -0.96 7.95
C ASN A 106 -11.70 -1.91 6.92
N VAL A 107 -11.02 -2.11 5.79
CA VAL A 107 -11.47 -3.03 4.73
C VAL A 107 -11.45 -4.48 5.22
N ALA A 108 -10.44 -4.87 5.99
CA ALA A 108 -10.38 -6.20 6.61
C ALA A 108 -11.52 -6.40 7.61
N ALA A 109 -11.77 -5.43 8.50
CA ALA A 109 -12.87 -5.49 9.47
C ALA A 109 -14.23 -5.65 8.77
N TRP A 110 -14.53 -4.80 7.77
CA TRP A 110 -15.73 -4.96 6.95
C TRP A 110 -15.77 -6.30 6.23
N ALA A 111 -14.63 -6.80 5.75
CA ALA A 111 -14.62 -8.06 5.01
C ALA A 111 -14.98 -9.27 5.89
N VAL A 112 -14.74 -9.25 7.21
CA VAL A 112 -15.02 -10.40 8.10
C VAL A 112 -16.50 -10.81 8.03
N ASP A 113 -17.40 -9.87 8.28
CA ASP A 113 -18.84 -10.11 8.41
C ASP A 113 -19.69 -9.41 7.34
N ARG A 114 -19.14 -8.36 6.70
CA ARG A 114 -19.83 -7.43 5.77
C ARG A 114 -20.93 -6.62 6.45
N GLU A 115 -20.76 -6.33 7.73
CA GLU A 115 -21.63 -5.43 8.48
C GLU A 115 -21.24 -3.96 8.28
N GLY A 116 -22.25 -3.08 8.42
CA GLY A 116 -22.09 -1.64 8.25
C GLY A 116 -21.95 -1.19 6.79
N ASP A 117 -21.55 0.06 6.64
CA ASP A 117 -21.35 0.66 5.33
C ASP A 117 -20.09 0.11 4.68
N ARG A 118 -20.20 -0.21 3.38
CA ARG A 118 -19.04 -0.61 2.59
C ARG A 118 -18.06 0.57 2.52
N PRO A 119 -16.74 0.34 2.65
CA PRO A 119 -15.74 1.42 2.71
C PRO A 119 -15.43 2.07 1.35
N ASP A 120 -16.46 2.33 0.52
CA ASP A 120 -16.31 2.89 -0.84
C ASP A 120 -15.66 4.28 -0.78
N GLU A 121 -16.19 5.19 0.05
CA GLU A 121 -15.68 6.56 0.18
C GLU A 121 -14.24 6.61 0.70
N ALA A 122 -13.91 5.75 1.68
CA ALA A 122 -12.56 5.66 2.23
C ALA A 122 -11.56 5.10 1.21
N ILE A 123 -11.98 4.12 0.39
CA ILE A 123 -11.15 3.60 -0.69
C ILE A 123 -10.92 4.67 -1.76
N ASP A 124 -11.97 5.39 -2.17
CA ASP A 124 -11.87 6.42 -3.21
C ASP A 124 -10.91 7.54 -2.74
N ALA A 125 -11.08 8.06 -1.52
CA ALA A 125 -10.23 9.11 -0.96
C ALA A 125 -8.75 8.72 -0.88
N VAL A 126 -8.44 7.56 -0.28
CA VAL A 126 -7.05 7.09 -0.13
C VAL A 126 -6.43 6.76 -1.49
N THR A 127 -7.22 6.22 -2.43
CA THR A 127 -6.73 5.91 -3.79
C THR A 127 -6.36 7.20 -4.51
N ASP A 128 -7.17 8.26 -4.41
CA ASP A 128 -6.90 9.56 -5.03
C ASP A 128 -5.67 10.25 -4.41
N HIS A 129 -5.57 10.23 -3.08
CA HIS A 129 -4.43 10.78 -2.34
C HIS A 129 -3.12 10.05 -2.71
N ALA A 130 -3.09 8.72 -2.60
CA ALA A 130 -1.92 7.92 -2.92
C ALA A 130 -1.53 8.03 -4.40
N THR A 131 -2.50 8.07 -5.32
CA THR A 131 -2.23 8.29 -6.76
C THR A 131 -1.52 9.62 -6.98
N THR A 132 -2.04 10.69 -6.37
CA THR A 132 -1.49 12.04 -6.50
C THR A 132 -0.06 12.11 -5.94
N ALA A 133 0.14 11.54 -4.75
CA ALA A 133 1.44 11.52 -4.09
C ALA A 133 2.48 10.70 -4.90
N LEU A 134 2.14 9.49 -5.34
CA LEU A 134 3.04 8.64 -6.13
C LEU A 134 3.41 9.27 -7.48
N ASN A 135 2.47 9.94 -8.13
CA ASN A 135 2.73 10.61 -9.41
C ASN A 135 3.68 11.79 -9.24
N ARG A 136 3.52 12.57 -8.16
CA ARG A 136 4.46 13.66 -7.84
C ARG A 136 5.86 13.15 -7.50
N LEU A 137 5.95 12.02 -6.81
CA LEU A 137 7.22 11.35 -6.50
C LEU A 137 7.87 10.69 -7.73
N GLY A 138 7.20 10.66 -8.88
CA GLY A 138 7.70 10.02 -10.10
C GLY A 138 7.81 8.50 -10.00
N VAL A 139 7.11 7.88 -9.05
CA VAL A 139 7.08 6.41 -8.92
C VAL A 139 6.38 5.84 -10.15
N PRO A 140 7.00 4.94 -10.92
CA PRO A 140 6.41 4.47 -12.16
C PRO A 140 5.12 3.69 -11.93
N GLU A 141 4.19 3.76 -12.87
CA GLU A 141 3.09 2.80 -12.95
C GLU A 141 3.63 1.43 -13.37
N GLU A 142 2.97 0.37 -12.92
CA GLU A 142 3.27 -0.97 -13.39
C GLU A 142 3.00 -1.02 -14.90
N ALA A 143 4.05 -1.25 -15.70
CA ALA A 143 3.88 -1.42 -17.13
C ALA A 143 2.97 -2.64 -17.36
N PRO A 144 1.89 -2.52 -18.15
CA PRO A 144 1.07 -3.66 -18.47
C PRO A 144 1.99 -4.72 -19.12
N PRO A 145 1.86 -6.01 -18.75
CA PRO A 145 2.67 -7.05 -19.35
C PRO A 145 2.53 -6.97 -20.88
N PRO A 146 3.62 -7.15 -21.63
CA PRO A 146 3.60 -6.99 -23.08
C PRO A 146 2.48 -7.83 -23.68
N ARG A 147 1.63 -7.19 -24.50
CA ARG A 147 0.52 -7.84 -25.22
C ARG A 147 1.11 -8.98 -26.07
N GLY A 148 0.90 -10.23 -25.64
CA GLY A 148 1.44 -11.43 -26.30
C GLY A 148 2.04 -12.47 -25.36
N ALA A 149 2.31 -12.15 -24.09
CA ALA A 149 2.85 -13.11 -23.11
C ALA A 149 1.85 -14.18 -22.64
N ARG A 150 0.55 -14.05 -22.95
CA ARG A 150 -0.43 -15.14 -22.81
C ARG A 150 -0.37 -16.06 -24.04
N GLY A 151 0.77 -16.73 -24.20
CA GLY A 151 0.98 -17.76 -25.21
C GLY A 151 1.08 -19.13 -24.56
N ARG A 152 -0.03 -19.89 -24.62
CA ARG A 152 -0.16 -21.35 -24.42
C ARG A 152 0.27 -21.93 -23.06
N GLY A 153 -0.74 -22.26 -22.26
CA GLY A 153 -0.77 -23.41 -21.35
C GLY A 153 -2.13 -24.06 -21.49
#